data_AF-A0A523JXN8-F1
#
_entry.id   AF-A0A523JXN8-F1
#
_cell.length_a   1.000
_cell.length_b   1.000
_cell.length_c   1.000
_cell.angle_alpha   90.00
_cell.angle_beta   90.00
_cell.angle_gamma   90.00
#
_symmetry.space_group_name_H-M   'P 1'
#
loop_
_entity.id
_entity.type
_entity.pdbx_description
1 polymer ?
#
loop_
_entity_poly.entity_id
_entity_poly.type
_entity_poly.pdbx_seq_one_letter_code
_entity_poly.pdbx_strand_id
1 'polypeptide(L)'
;MTRGELEHAIRAACDVADDTEVYVFGSQAILGQYPNASEQLRQSGEADVMPKNHPERVDLVDGALGELSQFHTTHRFYVHGVSIKAARLPSGWRKRCVAVRNANTNNHTGWCLEGHDLAVSKLAAFRDKDRAFVRVLLREGMIDRKTLIRRLGATRLRAELRERILAWVRATADELGA
;
A
#
# COMPACT_ATOMS: atom_id res chain seq x y z
N MET A 1 -5.91 -1.82 -10.80
CA MET A 1 -5.13 -0.58 -11.04
C MET A 1 -3.82 -0.86 -11.80
N THR A 2 -3.30 0.05 -12.62
CA THR A 2 -1.98 0.02 -13.29
C THR A 2 -1.02 1.07 -12.70
N ARG A 3 0.28 1.02 -13.04
CA ARG A 3 1.22 2.07 -12.62
C ARG A 3 0.80 3.47 -13.07
N GLY A 4 0.31 3.61 -14.31
CA GLY A 4 -0.15 4.91 -14.81
C GLY A 4 -1.39 5.43 -14.08
N GLU A 5 -2.30 4.53 -13.69
CA GLU A 5 -3.45 4.90 -12.85
C GLU A 5 -3.02 5.31 -11.43
N LEU A 6 -2.01 4.65 -10.84
CA LEU A 6 -1.42 5.09 -9.58
C LEU A 6 -0.79 6.49 -9.70
N GLU A 7 -0.06 6.76 -10.79
CA GLU A 7 0.55 8.07 -11.03
C GLU A 7 -0.53 9.17 -11.19
N HIS A 8 -1.63 8.84 -11.84
CA HIS A 8 -2.79 9.71 -11.92
C HIS A 8 -3.45 9.93 -10.55
N ALA A 9 -3.62 8.87 -9.75
CA ALA A 9 -4.12 8.96 -8.38
C ALA A 9 -3.27 9.91 -7.52
N ILE A 10 -1.94 9.77 -7.59
CA ILE A 10 -0.99 10.64 -6.86
C ILE A 10 -1.18 12.10 -7.27
N ARG A 11 -1.19 12.39 -8.59
CA ARG A 11 -1.38 13.75 -9.09
C ARG A 11 -2.70 14.35 -8.61
N ALA A 12 -3.80 13.64 -8.82
CA ALA A 12 -5.13 14.12 -8.47
C ALA A 12 -5.29 14.34 -6.95
N ALA A 13 -4.77 13.43 -6.13
CA ALA A 13 -4.82 13.57 -4.68
C ALA A 13 -4.01 14.77 -4.18
N CYS A 14 -2.82 15.01 -4.74
CA CYS A 14 -2.02 16.20 -4.46
C CYS A 14 -2.76 17.49 -4.85
N ASP A 15 -3.36 17.53 -6.04
CA ASP A 15 -4.09 18.71 -6.52
C ASP A 15 -5.34 19.00 -5.65
N VAL A 16 -6.12 17.98 -5.28
CA VAL A 16 -7.29 18.14 -4.41
C VAL A 16 -6.89 18.54 -2.99
N ALA A 17 -5.81 17.98 -2.47
CA ALA A 17 -5.31 18.29 -1.14
C ALA A 17 -4.50 19.59 -1.09
N ASP A 18 -4.23 20.25 -2.21
CA ASP A 18 -3.29 21.37 -2.32
C ASP A 18 -1.99 21.05 -1.55
N ASP A 19 -1.42 19.88 -1.87
CA ASP A 19 -0.19 19.32 -1.31
C ASP A 19 0.71 18.84 -2.46
N THR A 20 2.00 18.68 -2.21
CA THR A 20 2.98 18.17 -3.20
C THR A 20 3.41 16.74 -2.93
N GLU A 21 3.02 16.21 -1.78
CA GLU A 21 3.40 14.87 -1.36
C GLU A 21 2.23 14.13 -0.70
N VAL A 22 2.08 12.85 -1.02
CA VAL A 22 1.09 11.96 -0.41
C VAL A 22 1.76 10.67 0.04
N TYR A 23 1.26 10.06 1.10
CA TYR A 23 1.54 8.65 1.39
C TYR A 23 0.58 7.76 0.63
N VAL A 24 1.12 6.74 -0.04
CA VAL A 24 0.34 5.70 -0.71
C VAL A 24 0.53 4.39 0.06
N PHE A 25 -0.58 3.78 0.45
CA PHE A 25 -0.60 2.50 1.15
C PHE A 25 -1.71 1.63 0.56
N GLY A 26 -2.10 0.56 1.28
CA GLY A 26 -3.01 -0.42 0.71
C GLY A 26 -2.37 -1.23 -0.41
N SER A 27 -3.16 -2.02 -1.13
CA SER A 27 -2.64 -2.97 -2.11
C SER A 27 -1.82 -2.29 -3.22
N GLN A 28 -2.26 -1.12 -3.68
CA GLN A 28 -1.67 -0.45 -4.84
C GLN A 28 -0.34 0.26 -4.54
N ALA A 29 0.07 0.38 -3.28
CA ALA A 29 1.42 0.83 -2.95
C ALA A 29 2.51 -0.08 -3.56
N ILE A 30 2.21 -1.35 -3.82
CA ILE A 30 3.15 -2.29 -4.44
C ILE A 30 3.63 -1.81 -5.82
N LEU A 31 2.78 -1.09 -6.55
CA LEU A 31 3.10 -0.52 -7.86
C LEU A 31 4.21 0.54 -7.79
N GLY A 32 4.45 1.12 -6.61
CA GLY A 32 5.55 2.04 -6.38
C GLY A 32 6.91 1.39 -6.59
N GLN A 33 7.10 0.21 -5.98
CA GLN A 33 8.33 -0.58 -6.06
C GLN A 33 8.36 -1.52 -7.27
N TYR A 34 7.20 -2.04 -7.67
CA TYR A 34 7.05 -3.01 -8.76
C TYR A 34 6.02 -2.50 -9.78
N PRO A 35 6.40 -1.61 -10.72
CA PRO A 35 5.49 -1.01 -11.70
C PRO A 35 4.73 -2.03 -12.55
N ASN A 36 5.32 -3.20 -12.78
CA ASN A 36 4.78 -4.28 -13.60
C ASN A 36 4.20 -5.44 -12.76
N ALA A 37 3.78 -5.18 -11.51
CA ALA A 37 3.21 -6.21 -10.64
C ALA A 37 2.07 -6.97 -11.33
N SER A 38 1.94 -8.27 -11.05
CA SER A 38 0.96 -9.13 -11.71
C SER A 38 -0.48 -8.69 -11.41
N GLU A 39 -1.42 -9.08 -12.27
CA GLU A 39 -2.85 -8.75 -12.07
C GLU A 39 -3.39 -9.22 -10.72
N GLN A 40 -2.83 -10.31 -10.17
CA GLN A 40 -3.19 -10.85 -8.86
C GLN A 40 -2.91 -9.85 -7.72
N LEU A 41 -1.94 -8.95 -7.89
CA LEU A 41 -1.61 -7.90 -6.93
C LEU A 41 -2.34 -6.58 -7.24
N ARG A 42 -3.02 -6.49 -8.38
CA ARG A 42 -3.65 -5.26 -8.91
C ARG A 42 -5.18 -5.32 -8.94
N GLN A 43 -5.76 -6.30 -8.26
CA GLN A 43 -7.21 -6.56 -8.26
C GLN A 43 -8.06 -5.47 -7.59
N SER A 44 -7.46 -4.65 -6.73
CA SER A 44 -8.19 -3.57 -6.08
C SER A 44 -8.34 -2.35 -7.02
N GLY A 45 -9.50 -1.72 -6.95
CA GLY A 45 -9.88 -0.55 -7.76
C GLY A 45 -9.51 0.79 -7.10
N GLU A 46 -9.05 0.73 -5.86
CA GLU A 46 -8.73 1.87 -5.01
C GLU A 46 -7.23 2.06 -4.81
N ALA A 47 -6.78 3.30 -4.73
CA ALA A 47 -5.51 3.67 -4.10
C ALA A 47 -5.78 4.31 -2.74
N ASP A 48 -5.29 3.71 -1.65
CA ASP A 48 -5.39 4.30 -0.31
C ASP A 48 -4.32 5.40 -0.18
N VAL A 49 -4.78 6.63 0.05
CA VAL A 49 -3.93 7.83 0.05
C VAL A 49 -4.19 8.71 1.26
N MET A 50 -3.13 9.30 1.79
CA MET A 50 -3.19 10.37 2.78
C MET A 50 -2.23 11.51 2.40
N PRO A 51 -2.68 12.76 2.32
CA PRO A 51 -1.78 13.90 2.15
C PRO A 51 -0.71 13.91 3.26
N LYS A 52 0.56 14.12 2.85
CA LYS A 52 1.69 13.97 3.78
C LYS A 52 1.84 15.21 4.66
N ASN A 53 1.65 16.40 4.10
CA ASN A 53 1.87 17.67 4.77
C ASN A 53 0.55 18.25 5.31
N HIS A 54 -0.59 17.88 4.69
CA HIS A 54 -1.94 18.30 5.10
C HIS A 54 -2.87 17.12 5.43
N PRO A 55 -2.54 16.26 6.43
CA PRO A 55 -3.30 15.04 6.73
C PRO A 55 -4.78 15.30 7.10
N GLU A 56 -5.13 16.50 7.54
CA GLU A 56 -6.50 16.95 7.79
C GLU A 56 -7.36 17.08 6.52
N ARG A 57 -6.74 17.17 5.34
CA ARG A 57 -7.42 17.28 4.03
C ARG A 57 -7.78 15.91 3.43
N VAL A 58 -7.61 14.83 4.19
CA VAL A 58 -7.89 13.46 3.73
C VAL A 58 -9.35 13.27 3.29
N ASP A 59 -10.30 13.89 3.98
CA ASP A 59 -11.73 13.81 3.63
C ASP A 59 -12.06 14.57 2.33
N LEU A 60 -11.26 15.60 1.98
CA LEU A 60 -11.41 16.29 0.69
C LEU A 60 -10.99 15.38 -0.47
N VAL A 61 -9.90 14.63 -0.28
CA VAL A 61 -9.43 13.62 -1.25
C VAL A 61 -10.51 12.57 -1.45
N ASP A 62 -11.05 12.02 -0.36
CA ASP A 62 -12.09 10.99 -0.44
C ASP A 62 -13.38 11.50 -1.09
N GLY A 63 -13.84 12.70 -0.71
CA GLY A 63 -15.05 13.28 -1.29
C GLY A 63 -14.94 13.58 -2.79
N ALA A 64 -13.77 14.02 -3.26
CA ALA A 64 -13.58 14.38 -4.66
C ALA A 64 -13.20 13.19 -5.57
N LEU A 65 -12.44 12.22 -5.04
CA LEU A 65 -11.79 11.16 -5.82
C LEU A 65 -12.20 9.75 -5.41
N GLY A 66 -12.96 9.61 -4.32
CA GLY A 66 -13.36 8.34 -3.73
C GLY A 66 -14.42 7.58 -4.51
N GLU A 67 -14.96 6.55 -3.89
CA GLU A 67 -15.94 5.68 -4.53
C GLU A 67 -17.19 6.48 -4.96
N LEU A 68 -17.78 6.09 -6.09
CA LEU A 68 -18.91 6.77 -6.75
C LEU A 68 -18.71 8.27 -7.09
N SER A 69 -17.52 8.85 -6.90
CA SER A 69 -17.21 10.21 -7.38
C SER A 69 -17.21 10.30 -8.90
N GLN A 70 -17.28 11.53 -9.43
CA GLN A 70 -17.13 11.75 -10.87
C GLN A 70 -15.75 11.29 -11.39
N PHE A 71 -14.71 11.40 -10.57
CA PHE A 71 -13.40 10.82 -10.88
C PHE A 71 -13.51 9.30 -11.07
N HIS A 72 -14.14 8.61 -10.13
CA HIS A 72 -14.32 7.15 -10.21
C HIS A 72 -15.13 6.74 -11.45
N THR A 73 -16.24 7.42 -11.74
CA THR A 73 -17.05 7.14 -12.93
C THR A 73 -16.25 7.33 -14.22
N THR A 74 -15.42 8.37 -14.28
CA THR A 74 -14.63 8.73 -15.47
C THR A 74 -13.45 7.78 -15.69
N HIS A 75 -12.72 7.43 -14.62
CA HIS A 75 -11.46 6.72 -14.72
C HIS A 75 -11.52 5.23 -14.36
N ARG A 76 -12.65 4.73 -13.82
CA ARG A 76 -12.87 3.32 -13.43
C ARG A 76 -11.95 2.80 -12.32
N PHE A 77 -11.24 3.70 -11.65
CA PHE A 77 -10.55 3.49 -10.39
C PHE A 77 -10.79 4.72 -9.51
N TYR A 78 -10.55 4.61 -8.20
CA TYR A 78 -10.76 5.71 -7.26
C TYR A 78 -9.62 5.88 -6.27
N VAL A 79 -9.57 7.03 -5.60
CA VAL A 79 -8.62 7.31 -4.53
C VAL A 79 -9.38 7.35 -3.22
N HIS A 80 -9.07 6.40 -2.34
CA HIS A 80 -9.69 6.32 -1.03
C HIS A 80 -8.87 7.18 -0.07
N GLY A 81 -9.42 8.32 0.30
CA GLY A 81 -8.80 9.22 1.25
C GLY A 81 -8.98 8.64 2.65
N VAL A 82 -7.91 8.10 3.23
CA VAL A 82 -8.00 7.48 4.56
C VAL A 82 -6.75 7.76 5.38
N SER A 83 -6.91 7.89 6.71
CA SER A 83 -5.77 8.12 7.59
C SER A 83 -4.85 6.90 7.62
N ILE A 84 -3.54 7.13 7.42
CA ILE A 84 -2.53 6.07 7.54
C ILE A 84 -2.48 5.43 8.94
N LYS A 85 -3.10 6.07 9.95
CA LYS A 85 -3.26 5.51 11.30
C LYS A 85 -4.13 4.24 11.32
N ALA A 86 -4.95 4.02 10.29
CA ALA A 86 -5.71 2.78 10.12
C ALA A 86 -4.79 1.58 9.79
N ALA A 87 -3.59 1.82 9.25
CA ALA A 87 -2.61 0.81 8.94
C ALA A 87 -1.71 0.50 10.15
N ARG A 88 -1.39 -0.80 10.34
CA ARG A 88 -0.41 -1.25 11.35
C ARG A 88 0.94 -1.42 10.68
N LEU A 89 1.83 -0.45 10.89
CA LEU A 89 3.12 -0.39 10.20
C LEU A 89 4.31 -0.63 11.14
N PRO A 90 5.39 -1.25 10.64
CA PRO A 90 6.63 -1.43 11.38
C PRO A 90 7.33 -0.11 11.65
N SER A 91 8.12 -0.05 12.72
CA SER A 91 8.92 1.15 13.02
C SER A 91 9.84 1.53 11.85
N GLY A 92 9.97 2.84 11.62
CA GLY A 92 10.81 3.41 10.57
C GLY A 92 10.31 3.20 9.13
N TRP A 93 9.06 2.78 8.91
CA TRP A 93 8.49 2.58 7.56
C TRP A 93 8.65 3.80 6.65
N ARG A 94 8.52 5.02 7.19
CA ARG A 94 8.68 6.28 6.44
C ARG A 94 10.04 6.40 5.73
N LYS A 95 11.10 5.86 6.33
CA LYS A 95 12.46 5.90 5.76
C LYS A 95 12.64 4.91 4.60
N ARG A 96 11.69 3.99 4.43
CA ARG A 96 11.73 2.92 3.44
C ARG A 96 10.72 3.11 2.32
N CYS A 97 9.85 4.12 2.41
CA CYS A 97 8.92 4.44 1.35
C CYS A 97 9.63 4.59 0.00
N VAL A 98 9.01 4.05 -1.04
CA VAL A 98 9.47 4.17 -2.42
C VAL A 98 8.81 5.39 -3.04
N ALA A 99 9.61 6.34 -3.49
CA ALA A 99 9.12 7.56 -4.13
C ALA A 99 8.67 7.28 -5.57
N VAL A 100 7.44 7.67 -5.89
CA VAL A 100 6.93 7.76 -7.26
C VAL A 100 6.78 9.23 -7.61
N ARG A 101 7.67 9.72 -8.48
CA ARG A 101 7.71 11.12 -8.93
C ARG A 101 8.22 11.19 -10.36
N ASN A 102 7.39 11.68 -11.27
CA ASN A 102 7.73 11.88 -12.69
C ASN A 102 6.75 12.87 -13.34
N ALA A 103 6.83 13.03 -14.66
CA ALA A 103 5.93 13.92 -15.40
C ALA A 103 4.45 13.51 -15.27
N ASN A 104 4.13 12.22 -15.16
CA ASN A 104 2.76 11.74 -15.01
C ASN A 104 2.15 12.12 -13.66
N THR A 105 2.98 12.26 -12.62
CA THR A 105 2.55 12.75 -11.30
C THR A 105 2.54 14.29 -11.21
N ASN A 106 2.76 15.01 -12.31
CA ASN A 106 3.02 16.45 -12.32
C ASN A 106 4.18 16.86 -11.38
N ASN A 107 5.20 16.00 -11.26
CA ASN A 107 6.31 16.13 -10.32
C ASN A 107 5.91 16.17 -8.83
N HIS A 108 4.66 15.86 -8.47
CA HIS A 108 4.28 15.53 -7.10
C HIS A 108 4.83 14.17 -6.69
N THR A 109 4.94 13.91 -5.39
CA THR A 109 5.57 12.69 -4.86
C THR A 109 4.55 11.78 -4.17
N GLY A 110 4.38 10.56 -4.68
CA GLY A 110 3.74 9.47 -3.97
C GLY A 110 4.76 8.65 -3.18
N TRP A 111 4.68 8.69 -1.85
CA TRP A 111 5.49 7.86 -0.95
C TRP A 111 4.80 6.53 -0.72
N CYS A 112 5.06 5.57 -1.59
CA CYS A 112 4.50 4.22 -1.53
C CYS A 112 5.16 3.40 -0.42
N LEU A 113 4.36 2.64 0.36
CA LEU A 113 4.93 1.64 1.26
C LEU A 113 5.78 0.62 0.50
N GLU A 114 6.94 0.30 1.07
CA GLU A 114 7.79 -0.79 0.61
C GLU A 114 7.10 -2.15 0.79
N GLY A 115 7.38 -3.10 -0.10
CA GLY A 115 6.70 -4.39 -0.19
C GLY A 115 6.61 -5.16 1.13
N HIS A 116 7.68 -5.18 1.94
CA HIS A 116 7.64 -5.88 3.24
C HIS A 116 6.80 -5.12 4.26
N ASP A 117 6.89 -3.80 4.31
CA ASP A 117 6.10 -2.99 5.23
C ASP A 117 4.60 -3.05 4.87
N LEU A 118 4.28 -3.09 3.57
CA LEU A 118 2.95 -3.35 3.05
C LEU A 118 2.46 -4.76 3.45
N ALA A 119 3.28 -5.78 3.26
CA ALA A 119 2.95 -7.15 3.63
C ALA A 119 2.67 -7.30 5.13
N VAL A 120 3.46 -6.64 5.98
CA VAL A 120 3.20 -6.55 7.43
C VAL A 120 1.84 -5.91 7.71
N SER A 121 1.53 -4.77 7.07
CA SER A 121 0.25 -4.10 7.26
C SER A 121 -0.94 -4.97 6.86
N LYS A 122 -0.82 -5.73 5.77
CA LYS A 122 -1.83 -6.70 5.32
C LYS A 122 -1.99 -7.85 6.31
N LEU A 123 -0.89 -8.45 6.76
CA LEU A 123 -0.92 -9.56 7.72
C LEU A 123 -1.43 -9.15 9.09
N ALA A 124 -1.27 -7.88 9.48
CA ALA A 124 -1.81 -7.36 10.72
C ALA A 124 -3.35 -7.37 10.75
N ALA A 125 -4.03 -7.30 9.60
CA ALA A 125 -5.48 -7.51 9.47
C ALA A 125 -5.84 -9.01 9.37
N PHE A 126 -4.93 -9.83 8.83
CA PHE A 126 -5.00 -11.30 8.76
C PHE A 126 -6.26 -11.87 8.09
N ARG A 127 -6.88 -11.15 7.14
CA ARG A 127 -8.02 -11.67 6.37
C ARG A 127 -7.53 -12.56 5.23
N ASP A 128 -8.40 -13.42 4.71
CA ASP A 128 -8.02 -14.41 3.68
C ASP A 128 -7.42 -13.74 2.43
N LYS A 129 -8.04 -12.65 1.96
CA LYS A 129 -7.50 -11.86 0.84
C LYS A 129 -6.14 -11.25 1.11
N ASP A 130 -5.87 -10.83 2.35
CA ASP A 130 -4.58 -10.23 2.72
C ASP A 130 -3.47 -11.30 2.75
N ARG A 131 -3.80 -12.51 3.23
CA ARG A 131 -2.88 -13.66 3.21
C ARG A 131 -2.62 -14.12 1.78
N ALA A 132 -3.64 -14.17 0.92
CA ALA A 132 -3.49 -14.47 -0.49
C ALA A 132 -2.57 -13.46 -1.20
N PHE A 133 -2.75 -12.17 -0.96
CA PHE A 133 -1.90 -11.11 -1.50
C PHE A 133 -0.42 -11.30 -1.09
N VAL A 134 -0.15 -11.52 0.21
CA VAL A 134 1.23 -11.70 0.69
C VAL A 134 1.85 -13.01 0.21
N ARG A 135 1.04 -14.07 0.04
CA ARG A 135 1.51 -15.31 -0.59
C ARG A 135 2.00 -15.07 -2.02
N VAL A 136 1.29 -14.26 -2.80
CA VAL A 136 1.73 -13.89 -4.17
C VAL A 136 3.06 -13.12 -4.12
N LEU A 137 3.20 -12.16 -3.20
CA LEU A 137 4.47 -11.43 -3.03
C LEU A 137 5.66 -12.36 -2.72
N LEU A 138 5.47 -13.34 -1.84
CA LEU A 138 6.50 -14.34 -1.51
C LEU A 138 6.81 -15.23 -2.71
N ARG A 139 5.77 -15.75 -3.38
CA ARG A 139 5.92 -16.65 -4.53
C ARG A 139 6.63 -15.97 -5.71
N GLU A 140 6.36 -14.69 -5.94
CA GLU A 140 6.98 -13.91 -7.02
C GLU A 140 8.34 -13.31 -6.61
N GLY A 141 8.85 -13.62 -5.42
CA GLY A 141 10.15 -13.13 -4.94
C GLY A 141 10.21 -11.61 -4.72
N MET A 142 9.06 -10.94 -4.63
CA MET A 142 8.96 -9.49 -4.41
C MET A 142 9.26 -9.10 -2.95
N ILE A 143 9.16 -10.06 -2.04
CA ILE A 143 9.56 -9.91 -0.64
C ILE A 143 10.26 -11.18 -0.17
N ASP A 144 11.15 -11.05 0.80
CA ASP A 144 11.87 -12.15 1.40
C ASP A 144 11.38 -12.45 2.83
N ARG A 145 11.36 -13.74 3.18
CA ARG A 145 10.91 -14.23 4.49
C ARG A 145 11.67 -13.59 5.65
N LYS A 146 13.00 -13.44 5.54
CA LYS A 146 13.84 -12.98 6.66
C LYS A 146 13.55 -11.52 7.00
N THR A 147 13.44 -10.67 5.98
CA THR A 147 13.07 -9.26 6.14
C THR A 147 11.64 -9.14 6.63
N LEU A 148 10.69 -9.91 6.09
CA LEU A 148 9.30 -9.88 6.55
C LEU A 148 9.18 -10.20 8.05
N ILE A 149 9.83 -11.26 8.53
CA ILE A 149 9.87 -11.64 9.94
C ILE A 149 10.50 -10.52 10.80
N ARG A 150 11.60 -9.93 10.34
CA ARG A 150 12.24 -8.79 11.02
C ARG A 150 11.30 -7.57 11.12
N ARG A 151 10.55 -7.26 10.07
CA ARG A 151 9.55 -6.17 10.08
C ARG A 151 8.39 -6.46 11.02
N LEU A 152 7.90 -7.71 11.06
CA LEU A 152 6.90 -8.14 12.03
C LEU A 152 7.40 -7.91 13.46
N GLY A 153 8.66 -8.27 13.75
CA GLY A 153 9.35 -7.97 15.01
C GLY A 153 9.25 -6.50 15.43
N ALA A 154 9.48 -5.59 14.47
CA ALA A 154 9.44 -4.14 14.65
C ALA A 154 8.02 -3.51 14.66
N THR A 155 6.95 -4.31 14.64
CA THR A 155 5.57 -3.83 14.59
C THR A 155 4.85 -4.05 15.92
N ARG A 156 4.05 -3.09 16.36
CA ARG A 156 3.23 -3.24 17.58
C ARG A 156 1.98 -4.09 17.30
N LEU A 157 2.07 -5.38 17.62
CA LEU A 157 1.00 -6.37 17.50
C LEU A 157 0.77 -7.07 18.84
N ARG A 158 -0.45 -7.57 19.07
CA ARG A 158 -0.73 -8.50 20.19
C ARG A 158 0.12 -9.76 20.03
N ALA A 159 0.60 -10.34 21.12
CA ALA A 159 1.54 -11.46 21.08
C ALA A 159 0.97 -12.66 20.32
N GLU A 160 -0.29 -13.00 20.59
CA GLU A 160 -1.00 -14.14 19.98
C GLU A 160 -1.15 -13.95 18.47
N LEU A 161 -1.48 -12.72 18.04
CA LEU A 161 -1.58 -12.40 16.62
C LEU A 161 -0.21 -12.47 15.93
N ARG A 162 0.85 -11.97 16.59
CA ARG A 162 2.22 -12.03 16.06
C ARG A 162 2.66 -13.47 15.85
N GLU A 163 2.47 -14.34 16.84
CA GLU A 163 2.83 -15.76 16.73
C GLU A 163 2.03 -16.45 15.62
N ARG A 164 0.72 -16.17 15.51
CA ARG A 164 -0.11 -16.69 14.41
C ARG A 164 0.41 -16.27 13.04
N ILE A 165 0.79 -14.99 12.89
CA ILE A 165 1.36 -14.48 11.64
C ILE A 165 2.70 -15.13 11.34
N LEU A 166 3.59 -15.24 12.34
CA LEU A 166 4.91 -15.86 12.17
C LEU A 166 4.79 -17.32 11.76
N ALA A 167 3.91 -18.09 12.40
CA ALA A 167 3.63 -19.47 12.03
C ALA A 167 3.15 -19.57 10.57
N TRP A 168 2.20 -18.71 10.18
CA TRP A 168 1.70 -18.67 8.81
C TRP A 168 2.78 -18.29 7.79
N VAL A 169 3.62 -17.29 8.07
CA VAL A 169 4.71 -16.87 7.17
C VAL A 169 5.73 -17.99 6.99
N ARG A 170 6.10 -18.70 8.07
CA ARG A 170 7.04 -19.82 8.00
C ARG A 170 6.47 -20.96 7.15
N ALA A 171 5.26 -21.43 7.46
CA ALA A 171 4.61 -22.49 6.72
C ALA A 171 4.44 -22.15 5.23
N THR A 172 4.02 -20.92 4.93
CA THR A 172 3.82 -20.45 3.56
C THR A 172 5.14 -20.36 2.79
N ALA A 173 6.19 -19.83 3.42
CA ALA A 173 7.50 -19.71 2.78
C ALA A 173 8.14 -21.09 2.54
N ASP A 174 8.04 -22.00 3.50
CA ASP A 174 8.53 -23.38 3.38
C ASP A 174 7.79 -24.14 2.25
N GLU A 175 6.46 -23.95 2.13
CA GLU A 175 5.65 -24.51 1.03
C GLU A 175 6.06 -23.96 -0.34
N LEU A 176 6.41 -22.67 -0.42
CA LEU A 176 6.78 -22.00 -1.67
C LEU A 176 8.27 -22.15 -2.03
N GLY A 177 9.11 -22.64 -1.12
CA GLY A 177 10.57 -22.64 -1.28
C GLY A 177 11.19 -21.23 -1.26
N ALA A 178 10.57 -20.29 -0.53
CA ALA A 178 10.92 -18.86 -0.49
C ALA A 178 11.57 -18.38 0.82
#